data_AF-A0A0M5KU36-F1
#
_entry.id   AF-A0A0M5KU36-F1
#
_cell.length_a   1.000
_cell.length_b   1.000
_cell.length_c   1.000
_cell.angle_alpha   90.00
_cell.angle_beta   90.00
_cell.angle_gamma   90.00
#
_symmetry.space_group_name_H-M   'P 1'
#
loop_
_entity.id
_entity.type
_entity.pdbx_description
1 polymer ?
#
loop_
_entity_poly.entity_id
_entity_poly.type
_entity_poly.pdbx_seq_one_letter_code
_entity_poly.pdbx_strand_id
1 'polypeptide(L)'
;MAERHHAKGGGLDTPMELKSRLLPNLAGDPDLFGRFAERFARYMGTANFLLYMTIFVVVWIALNVVGLFGLKWDPYPFILLNLFFSTQASYAAPLILLAQNRQDDRDRVQIEQDRSRNERNLADTEYLTREVAALRISLREVATRDFVRSELRSLLEELLAISEDGEPVRDSRSPRSPATSTMKTVSAKRTNNS
;
A
#
# COMPACT_ATOMS: atom_id res chain seq x y z
N MET A 1 67.74 5.79 8.95
CA MET A 1 67.04 5.32 10.16
C MET A 1 65.98 6.36 10.53
N ALA A 2 64.72 6.10 10.19
CA ALA A 2 63.54 6.77 10.75
C ALA A 2 62.33 5.91 10.36
N GLU A 3 62.03 4.95 11.22
CA GLU A 3 60.87 4.05 11.09
C GLU A 3 59.66 4.77 11.68
N ARG A 4 58.64 5.06 10.85
CA ARG A 4 57.39 5.65 11.31
C ARG A 4 56.36 4.55 11.49
N HIS A 5 55.91 4.43 12.75
CA HIS A 5 54.77 3.66 13.19
C HIS A 5 53.50 3.97 12.39
N HIS A 6 52.83 2.93 11.89
CA HIS A 6 51.40 2.98 11.60
C HIS A 6 50.69 1.86 12.36
N ALA A 7 50.03 2.26 13.44
CA ALA A 7 49.02 1.47 14.12
C ALA A 7 47.81 1.29 13.20
N LYS A 8 47.36 0.05 13.04
CA LYS A 8 46.05 -0.26 12.44
C LYS A 8 45.28 -1.14 13.41
N GLY A 9 44.44 -0.51 14.21
CA GLY A 9 43.38 -1.19 14.94
C GLY A 9 42.35 -1.72 13.93
N GLY A 10 42.25 -3.04 13.82
CA GLY A 10 41.18 -3.72 13.12
C GLY A 10 40.18 -4.21 14.15
N GLY A 11 39.00 -3.58 14.19
CA GLY A 11 37.88 -4.03 15.00
C GLY A 11 37.53 -5.47 14.66
N LEU A 12 37.58 -6.33 15.68
CA LEU A 12 37.18 -7.73 15.63
C LEU A 12 35.88 -7.88 16.44
N ASP A 13 34.86 -7.14 16.02
CA ASP A 13 33.49 -7.29 16.49
C ASP A 13 32.71 -8.17 15.51
N THR A 14 33.16 -9.41 15.35
CA THR A 14 32.29 -10.47 14.82
C THR A 14 31.71 -11.19 16.03
N PRO A 15 30.41 -11.00 16.36
CA PRO A 15 29.79 -11.84 17.37
C PRO A 15 29.84 -13.29 16.88
N MET A 16 30.46 -14.15 17.68
CA MET A 16 30.39 -15.60 17.52
C MET A 16 28.92 -16.01 17.54
N GLU A 17 28.34 -16.27 16.38
CA GLU A 17 27.11 -17.05 16.29
C GLU A 17 27.43 -18.47 16.77
N LEU A 18 27.10 -18.71 18.04
CA LEU A 18 27.20 -19.98 18.69
C LEU A 18 26.27 -20.96 17.98
N LYS A 19 26.84 -21.66 17.01
CA LYS A 19 26.21 -22.67 16.17
C LYS A 19 25.72 -23.83 17.05
N SER A 20 24.53 -23.69 17.62
CA SER A 20 23.81 -24.77 18.29
C SER A 20 23.37 -25.79 17.25
N ARG A 21 24.29 -26.70 16.88
CA ARG A 21 24.04 -27.86 16.01
C ARG A 21 24.26 -29.17 16.77
N LEU A 22 23.68 -29.26 17.97
CA LEU A 22 23.74 -30.48 18.79
C LEU A 22 22.38 -31.12 19.05
N LEU A 23 21.31 -30.57 18.47
CA LEU A 23 20.00 -31.22 18.52
C LEU A 23 19.87 -32.13 17.29
N PRO A 24 19.68 -33.46 17.47
CA PRO A 24 19.30 -34.32 16.37
C PRO A 24 18.03 -33.76 15.75
N ASN A 25 18.02 -33.69 14.42
CA ASN A 25 16.93 -33.11 13.65
C ASN A 25 15.68 -33.99 13.83
N LEU A 26 14.93 -33.76 14.92
CA LEU A 26 13.61 -34.30 15.19
C LEU A 26 12.55 -33.61 14.30
N ALA A 27 12.97 -33.05 13.17
CA ALA A 27 12.10 -32.56 12.13
C ALA A 27 11.57 -33.77 11.36
N GLY A 28 10.53 -34.38 11.93
CA GLY A 28 9.62 -35.21 11.15
C GLY A 28 9.17 -34.44 9.90
N ASP A 29 8.98 -35.18 8.81
CA ASP A 29 8.79 -34.67 7.44
C ASP A 29 7.93 -33.40 7.37
N PRO A 30 8.53 -32.22 7.10
CA PRO A 30 7.87 -30.92 7.27
C PRO A 30 6.63 -30.74 6.38
N ASP A 31 6.54 -31.45 5.27
CA ASP A 31 5.44 -31.30 4.31
C ASP A 31 4.17 -32.05 4.71
N LEU A 32 4.28 -33.08 5.55
CA LEU A 32 3.12 -33.84 6.05
C LEU A 32 2.38 -33.05 7.13
N PHE A 33 3.13 -32.46 8.06
CA PHE A 33 2.58 -31.65 9.15
C PHE A 33 1.96 -30.34 8.67
N GLY A 34 2.54 -29.67 7.66
CA GLY A 34 1.98 -28.44 7.10
C GLY A 34 0.59 -28.66 6.49
N ARG A 35 0.42 -29.75 5.73
CA ARG A 35 -0.87 -30.14 5.15
C ARG A 35 -1.89 -30.54 6.23
N PHE A 36 -1.44 -31.22 7.28
CA PHE A 36 -2.27 -31.59 8.42
C PHE A 36 -2.76 -30.37 9.20
N ALA A 37 -1.87 -29.42 9.52
CA ALA A 37 -2.22 -28.19 10.22
C ALA A 37 -3.21 -27.32 9.43
N GLU A 38 -3.01 -27.18 8.10
CA GLU A 38 -3.95 -26.46 7.23
C GLU A 38 -5.32 -27.13 7.17
N ARG A 39 -5.37 -28.47 7.22
CA ARG A 39 -6.62 -29.22 7.30
C ARG A 39 -7.29 -29.04 8.65
N PHE A 40 -6.52 -29.09 9.74
CA PHE A 40 -7.01 -28.88 11.11
C PHE A 40 -7.53 -27.46 11.34
N ALA A 41 -6.84 -26.44 10.83
CA ALA A 41 -7.28 -25.05 10.92
C ALA A 41 -8.61 -24.84 10.18
N ARG A 42 -8.75 -25.40 8.97
CA ARG A 42 -10.03 -25.38 8.24
C ARG A 42 -11.13 -26.16 8.96
N TYR A 43 -10.78 -27.26 9.62
CA TYR A 43 -11.71 -28.09 10.36
C TYR A 43 -12.23 -27.39 11.63
N MET A 44 -11.35 -26.76 12.42
CA MET A 44 -11.75 -25.99 13.62
C MET A 44 -12.51 -24.69 13.30
N GLY A 45 -12.23 -24.04 12.17
CA GLY A 45 -12.90 -22.80 11.77
C GLY A 45 -14.34 -22.99 11.26
N THR A 46 -14.80 -24.23 11.09
CA THR A 46 -16.14 -24.52 10.55
C THR A 46 -17.13 -24.78 11.69
N ALA A 47 -18.30 -24.10 11.66
CA ALA A 47 -19.38 -24.29 12.65
C ALA A 47 -19.84 -25.77 12.81
N ASN A 48 -19.65 -26.57 11.76
CA ASN A 48 -19.95 -28.01 11.77
C ASN A 48 -19.13 -28.80 12.80
N PHE A 49 -17.90 -28.40 13.14
CA PHE A 49 -17.08 -29.10 14.13
C PHE A 49 -17.71 -29.05 15.53
N LEU A 50 -18.14 -27.85 15.94
CA LEU A 50 -18.83 -27.64 17.21
C LEU A 50 -20.13 -28.45 17.27
N LEU A 51 -20.91 -28.43 16.18
CA LEU A 51 -22.16 -29.18 16.09
C LEU A 51 -21.93 -30.70 16.24
N TYR A 52 -20.94 -31.27 15.55
CA TYR A 52 -20.58 -32.69 15.69
C TYR A 52 -20.16 -33.03 17.13
N MET A 53 -19.34 -32.20 17.76
CA MET A 53 -18.89 -32.40 19.15
C MET A 53 -20.06 -32.33 20.14
N THR A 54 -20.97 -31.37 19.98
CA THR A 54 -22.18 -31.29 20.81
C THR A 54 -23.06 -32.51 20.64
N ILE A 55 -23.31 -32.96 19.40
CA ILE A 55 -24.09 -34.18 19.14
C ILE A 55 -23.44 -35.40 19.78
N PHE A 56 -22.12 -35.55 19.67
CA PHE A 56 -21.38 -36.65 20.28
C PHE A 56 -21.59 -36.70 21.80
N VAL A 57 -21.45 -35.55 22.48
CA VAL A 57 -21.68 -35.45 23.93
C VAL A 57 -23.12 -35.79 24.29
N VAL A 58 -24.10 -35.26 23.56
CA VAL A 58 -25.53 -35.52 23.80
C VAL A 58 -25.86 -37.00 23.61
N VAL A 59 -25.37 -37.63 22.54
CA VAL A 59 -25.55 -39.06 22.28
C VAL A 59 -24.89 -39.90 23.36
N TRP A 60 -23.69 -39.54 23.81
CA TRP A 60 -22.98 -40.25 24.88
C TRP A 60 -23.76 -40.22 26.20
N ILE A 61 -24.28 -39.05 26.57
CA ILE A 61 -25.13 -38.89 27.75
C ILE A 61 -26.42 -39.71 27.57
N ALA A 62 -27.08 -39.63 26.40
CA ALA A 62 -28.30 -40.36 26.12
C ALA A 62 -28.11 -41.88 26.22
N LEU A 63 -27.03 -42.43 25.64
CA LEU A 63 -26.69 -43.85 25.74
C LEU A 63 -26.44 -44.30 27.19
N ASN A 64 -25.80 -43.46 28.00
CA ASN A 64 -25.58 -43.74 29.42
C ASN A 64 -26.87 -43.66 30.26
N VAL A 65 -27.77 -42.71 29.95
CA VAL A 65 -29.05 -42.51 30.65
C VAL A 65 -30.07 -43.58 30.29
N VAL A 66 -30.17 -43.96 29.01
CA VAL A 66 -31.05 -45.03 28.54
C VAL A 66 -30.59 -46.40 29.08
N GLY A 67 -29.32 -46.50 29.52
CA GLY A 67 -28.83 -47.69 30.21
C GLY A 67 -28.93 -48.91 29.32
N LEU A 68 -28.35 -48.84 28.12
CA LEU A 68 -28.48 -49.84 27.03
C LEU A 68 -28.08 -51.28 27.44
N PHE A 69 -27.57 -51.50 28.66
CA PHE A 69 -27.17 -52.81 29.18
C PHE A 69 -27.61 -53.12 30.61
N GLY A 70 -28.49 -52.32 31.25
CA GLY A 70 -28.90 -52.55 32.66
C GLY A 70 -27.77 -52.38 33.70
N LEU A 71 -26.51 -52.26 33.26
CA LEU A 71 -25.37 -51.80 34.03
C LEU A 71 -25.17 -50.30 33.77
N LYS A 72 -25.01 -49.53 34.85
CA LYS A 72 -24.64 -48.11 34.79
C LYS A 72 -23.18 -48.02 34.34
N TRP A 73 -22.96 -48.04 33.03
CA TRP A 73 -21.62 -48.09 32.40
C TRP A 73 -20.79 -46.82 32.68
N ASP A 74 -21.43 -45.69 32.99
CA ASP A 74 -20.77 -44.48 33.50
C ASP A 74 -21.73 -43.64 34.40
N PRO A 75 -21.80 -43.91 35.72
CA PRO A 75 -22.63 -43.13 36.65
C PRO A 75 -22.14 -41.67 36.75
N TYR A 76 -23.04 -40.75 37.12
CA TYR A 76 -22.67 -39.35 37.38
C TYR A 76 -21.48 -39.29 38.36
N PRO A 77 -20.33 -38.66 38.02
CA PRO A 77 -20.11 -37.57 37.07
C PRO A 77 -19.32 -37.95 35.79
N PHE A 78 -19.76 -38.98 35.05
CA PHE A 78 -19.24 -39.37 33.72
C PHE A 78 -17.70 -39.44 33.63
N ILE A 79 -17.08 -40.32 34.41
CA ILE A 79 -15.63 -40.39 34.57
C ILE A 79 -14.92 -40.75 33.26
N LEU A 80 -15.55 -41.56 32.41
CA LEU A 80 -14.97 -41.98 31.14
C LEU A 80 -14.97 -40.84 30.11
N LEU A 81 -16.02 -40.02 30.09
CA LEU A 81 -16.08 -38.84 29.23
C LEU A 81 -15.00 -37.82 29.63
N ASN A 82 -14.83 -37.60 30.94
CA ASN A 82 -13.78 -36.71 31.44
C ASN A 82 -12.37 -37.24 31.17
N LEU A 83 -12.16 -38.55 31.28
CA LEU A 83 -10.89 -39.18 30.93
C LEU A 83 -10.58 -38.96 29.44
N PHE A 84 -11.57 -39.19 28.57
CA PHE A 84 -11.41 -38.96 27.13
C PHE A 84 -11.07 -37.51 26.81
N PHE A 85 -11.78 -36.54 27.41
CA PHE A 85 -11.46 -35.11 27.24
C PHE A 85 -10.06 -34.76 27.75
N SER A 86 -9.63 -35.33 28.88
CA SER A 86 -8.29 -35.10 29.43
C SER A 86 -7.20 -35.63 28.49
N THR A 87 -7.38 -36.83 27.94
CA THR A 87 -6.48 -37.38 26.93
C THR A 87 -6.49 -36.57 25.64
N GLN A 88 -7.67 -36.10 25.21
CA GLN A 88 -7.83 -35.27 24.01
C GLN A 88 -7.03 -33.96 24.15
N ALA A 89 -7.12 -33.29 25.29
CA ALA A 89 -6.34 -32.09 25.58
C ALA A 89 -4.82 -32.39 25.67
N SER A 90 -4.44 -33.51 26.28
CA SER A 90 -3.04 -33.91 26.44
C SER A 90 -2.34 -34.20 25.11
N TYR A 91 -3.03 -34.80 24.13
CA TYR A 91 -2.52 -35.01 22.78
C TYR A 91 -2.58 -33.74 21.90
N ALA A 92 -3.50 -32.82 22.19
CA ALA A 92 -3.58 -31.56 21.46
C ALA A 92 -2.36 -30.67 21.71
N ALA A 93 -1.83 -30.63 22.94
CA ALA A 93 -0.67 -29.80 23.31
C ALA A 93 0.58 -30.00 22.42
N PRO A 94 1.10 -31.23 22.20
CA PRO A 94 2.25 -31.43 21.32
C PRO A 94 1.93 -31.11 19.85
N LEU A 95 0.70 -31.33 19.41
CA LEU A 95 0.28 -31.00 18.04
C LEU A 95 0.24 -29.48 17.81
N ILE A 96 -0.28 -28.74 18.80
CA ILE A 96 -0.32 -27.27 18.78
C ILE A 96 1.09 -26.71 18.84
N LEU A 97 1.96 -27.25 19.70
CA LEU A 97 3.35 -26.82 19.83
C LEU A 97 4.13 -26.99 18.51
N LEU A 98 3.90 -28.08 17.78
CA LEU A 98 4.49 -28.28 16.45
C LEU A 98 3.87 -27.35 15.37
N ALA A 99 2.59 -27.01 15.48
CA ALA A 99 1.94 -26.06 14.58
C ALA A 99 2.44 -24.62 14.79
N GLN A 100 2.68 -24.23 16.04
CA GLN A 100 3.15 -22.90 16.43
C GLN A 100 4.58 -22.62 15.97
N ASN A 101 5.52 -23.55 16.16
CA ASN A 101 6.91 -23.38 15.70
C ASN A 101 7.00 -23.05 14.19
N ARG A 102 6.04 -23.51 13.40
CA ARG A 102 5.97 -23.23 11.95
C ARG A 102 5.27 -21.93 11.59
N GLN A 103 4.35 -21.47 12.42
CA GLN A 103 3.79 -20.13 12.29
C GLN A 103 4.90 -19.11 12.54
N ASP A 104 5.69 -19.30 13.59
CA ASP A 104 6.83 -18.45 13.93
C ASP A 104 7.88 -18.39 12.81
N ASP A 105 8.19 -19.52 12.15
CA ASP A 105 9.10 -19.56 11.00
C ASP A 105 8.57 -18.80 9.77
N ARG A 106 7.27 -18.93 9.47
CA ARG A 106 6.63 -18.17 8.37
C ARG A 106 6.57 -16.69 8.70
N ASP A 107 6.21 -16.36 9.92
CA ASP A 107 6.12 -14.97 10.41
C ASP A 107 7.50 -14.31 10.34
N ARG A 108 8.56 -15.04 10.69
CA ARG A 108 9.95 -14.56 10.55
C ARG A 108 10.31 -14.24 9.09
N VAL A 109 10.01 -15.13 8.15
CA VAL A 109 10.27 -14.88 6.72
C VAL A 109 9.43 -13.70 6.20
N GLN A 110 8.18 -13.60 6.65
CA GLN A 110 7.30 -12.50 6.26
C GLN A 110 7.82 -11.15 6.79
N ILE A 111 8.32 -11.10 8.03
CA ILE A 111 8.96 -9.90 8.61
C ILE A 111 10.21 -9.51 7.84
N GLU A 112 11.06 -10.47 7.46
CA GLU A 112 12.28 -10.20 6.68
C GLU A 112 11.95 -9.62 5.30
N GLN A 113 10.95 -10.19 4.62
CA GLN A 113 10.48 -9.69 3.33
C GLN A 113 9.84 -8.30 3.45
N ASP A 114 9.05 -8.07 4.51
CA ASP A 114 8.43 -6.78 4.76
C ASP A 114 9.46 -5.69 5.00
N ARG A 115 10.52 -5.99 5.77
CA ARG A 115 11.68 -5.09 5.93
C ARG A 115 12.32 -4.74 4.60
N SER A 116 12.64 -5.74 3.78
CA SER A 116 13.26 -5.49 2.46
C SER A 116 12.35 -4.69 1.52
N ARG A 117 11.03 -4.92 1.56
CA ARG A 117 10.06 -4.12 0.82
C ARG A 117 10.00 -2.69 1.33
N ASN A 118 10.02 -2.49 2.64
CA ASN A 118 9.95 -1.17 3.24
C ASN A 118 11.19 -0.32 2.92
N GLU A 119 12.38 -0.94 2.91
CA GLU A 119 13.62 -0.30 2.46
C GLU A 119 13.53 0.14 0.99
N ARG A 120 13.00 -0.70 0.10
CA ARG A 120 12.78 -0.35 -1.31
C ARG A 120 11.77 0.78 -1.47
N ASN A 121 10.65 0.73 -0.74
CA ASN A 121 9.64 1.78 -0.77
C ASN A 121 10.20 3.12 -0.31
N LEU A 122 11.07 3.12 0.71
CA LEU A 122 11.76 4.32 1.17
C LEU A 122 12.67 4.86 0.07
N ALA A 123 13.49 4.00 -0.55
CA ALA A 123 14.37 4.39 -1.65
C ALA A 123 13.60 4.94 -2.86
N ASP A 124 12.49 4.31 -3.25
CA ASP A 124 11.62 4.77 -4.33
C ASP A 124 11.00 6.14 -4.00
N THR A 125 10.59 6.33 -2.75
CA THR A 125 10.03 7.61 -2.28
C THR A 125 11.10 8.71 -2.31
N GLU A 126 12.32 8.42 -1.88
CA GLU A 126 13.45 9.35 -1.95
C GLU A 126 13.79 9.70 -3.41
N TYR A 127 13.79 8.70 -4.30
CA TYR A 127 14.02 8.89 -5.72
C TYR A 127 12.96 9.80 -6.34
N LEU A 128 11.67 9.47 -6.15
CA LEU A 128 10.55 10.29 -6.64
C LEU A 128 10.60 11.71 -6.08
N THR A 129 10.92 11.88 -4.80
CA THR A 129 11.05 13.20 -4.17
C THR A 129 12.16 14.01 -4.82
N ARG A 130 13.31 13.38 -5.12
CA ARG A 130 14.42 14.02 -5.81
C ARG A 130 14.05 14.41 -7.24
N GLU A 131 13.36 13.54 -7.97
CA GLU A 131 12.95 13.86 -9.34
C GLU A 131 11.87 14.93 -9.39
N VAL A 132 10.92 14.93 -8.46
CA VAL A 132 9.95 16.03 -8.33
C VAL A 132 10.65 17.35 -8.01
N ALA A 133 11.68 17.34 -7.16
CA ALA A 133 12.47 18.54 -6.88
C ALA A 133 13.23 19.03 -8.12
N ALA A 134 13.82 18.13 -8.90
CA ALA A 134 14.50 18.45 -10.16
C ALA A 134 13.52 19.02 -11.19
N LEU A 135 12.37 18.35 -11.41
CA LEU A 135 11.31 18.83 -12.30
C LEU A 135 10.78 20.21 -11.89
N ARG A 136 10.63 20.47 -10.59
CA ARG A 136 10.23 21.79 -10.08
C ARG A 136 11.23 22.88 -10.44
N ILE A 137 12.53 22.59 -10.36
CA ILE A 137 13.58 23.55 -10.72
C ILE A 137 13.54 23.83 -12.23
N SER A 138 13.47 22.80 -13.07
CA SER A 138 13.38 22.96 -14.53
C SER A 138 12.11 23.71 -14.96
N LEU A 139 10.96 23.43 -14.32
CA LEU A 139 9.72 24.18 -14.56
C LEU A 139 9.83 25.64 -14.13
N ARG A 140 10.55 25.94 -13.05
CA ARG A 140 10.78 27.33 -12.61
C ARG A 140 11.59 28.12 -13.63
N GLU A 141 12.55 27.49 -14.29
CA GLU A 141 13.35 28.11 -15.35
C GLU A 141 12.51 28.39 -16.61
N VAL A 142 11.72 27.41 -17.08
CA VAL A 142 10.91 27.53 -18.32
C VAL A 142 9.64 28.37 -18.13
N ALA A 143 9.03 28.33 -16.95
CA ALA A 143 7.78 29.04 -16.65
C ALA A 143 8.02 30.30 -15.80
N THR A 144 9.13 31.01 -16.01
CA THR A 144 9.23 32.34 -15.42
C THR A 144 8.15 33.21 -16.07
N ARG A 145 7.22 33.75 -15.27
CA ARG A 145 6.14 34.64 -15.70
C ARG A 145 6.64 35.73 -16.67
N ASP A 146 7.86 36.21 -16.44
CA ASP A 146 8.47 37.25 -17.26
C ASP A 146 8.89 36.77 -18.65
N PHE A 147 9.32 35.51 -18.81
CA PHE A 147 9.62 34.91 -20.12
C PHE A 147 8.35 34.67 -20.94
N VAL A 148 7.31 34.08 -20.33
CA VAL A 148 6.01 33.90 -21.00
C VAL A 148 5.41 35.25 -21.37
N ARG A 149 5.56 36.25 -20.51
CA ARG A 149 5.07 37.62 -20.77
C ARG A 149 5.87 38.31 -21.86
N SER A 150 7.19 38.16 -21.90
CA SER A 150 8.02 38.75 -22.97
C SER A 150 7.73 38.10 -24.30
N GLU A 151 7.50 36.78 -24.34
CA GLU A 151 7.22 36.09 -25.59
C GLU A 151 5.83 36.39 -26.13
N LEU A 152 4.82 36.44 -25.25
CA LEU A 152 3.49 36.94 -25.63
C LEU A 152 3.55 38.39 -26.12
N ARG A 153 4.41 39.23 -25.53
CA ARG A 153 4.57 40.62 -25.98
C ARG A 153 5.26 40.69 -27.34
N SER A 154 6.34 39.94 -27.52
CA SER A 154 7.10 39.82 -28.77
C SER A 154 6.20 39.36 -29.92
N LEU A 155 5.46 38.26 -29.73
CA LEU A 155 4.52 37.73 -30.74
C LEU A 155 3.38 38.71 -31.06
N LEU A 156 2.89 39.44 -30.05
CA LEU A 156 1.83 40.43 -30.25
C LEU A 156 2.35 41.65 -31.04
N GLU A 157 3.58 42.07 -30.78
CA GLU A 157 4.26 43.18 -31.48
C GLU A 157 4.60 42.80 -32.93
N GLU A 158 5.03 41.56 -33.16
CA GLU A 158 5.23 40.99 -34.50
C GLU A 158 3.93 40.97 -35.31
N LEU A 159 2.81 40.50 -34.74
CA LEU A 159 1.51 40.54 -35.40
C LEU A 159 1.04 41.96 -35.70
N LEU A 160 1.27 42.90 -34.77
CA LEU A 160 0.88 44.30 -34.94
C LEU A 160 1.65 44.96 -36.09
N ALA A 161 2.96 44.72 -36.17
CA ALA A 161 3.81 45.17 -37.26
C ALA A 161 3.35 44.61 -38.62
N ILE A 162 3.00 43.32 -38.69
CA ILE A 162 2.46 42.69 -39.91
C ILE A 162 1.13 43.36 -40.34
N SER A 163 0.29 43.74 -39.39
CA SER A 163 -0.95 44.48 -39.68
C SER A 163 -0.76 45.96 -40.04
N GLU A 164 0.36 46.59 -39.66
CA GLU A 164 0.70 47.95 -40.12
C GLU A 164 1.32 47.96 -41.53
N ASP A 165 2.10 46.94 -41.89
CA ASP A 165 2.73 46.81 -43.21
C ASP A 165 1.76 46.31 -44.31
N GLY A 166 0.62 45.73 -43.92
CA GLY A 166 -0.39 45.19 -44.81
C GLY A 166 -1.73 45.92 -44.73
N GLU A 167 -1.83 47.14 -45.26
CA GLU A 167 -3.02 47.70 -45.96
C GLU A 167 -2.83 49.22 -46.26
N PRO A 168 -2.59 49.65 -47.51
CA PRO A 168 -2.95 50.99 -47.94
C PRO A 168 -4.44 50.97 -48.32
N VAL A 169 -5.32 51.23 -47.35
CA VAL A 169 -6.76 51.43 -47.63
C VAL A 169 -6.90 52.65 -48.55
N ARG A 170 -7.07 52.38 -49.84
CA ARG A 170 -7.48 53.33 -50.88
C ARG A 170 -8.88 53.85 -50.56
N ASP A 171 -9.01 55.03 -49.95
CA ASP A 171 -10.23 55.83 -50.11
C ASP A 171 -10.05 56.75 -51.32
N SER A 172 -10.56 56.27 -52.45
CA SER A 172 -10.69 57.05 -53.68
C SER A 172 -12.01 57.80 -53.65
N ARG A 173 -12.00 59.10 -53.33
CA ARG A 173 -13.07 60.01 -53.75
C ARG A 173 -12.52 61.39 -54.16
N SER A 174 -12.72 61.68 -55.44
CA SER A 174 -12.23 62.80 -56.23
C SER A 174 -12.85 64.17 -55.85
N PRO A 175 -12.28 65.29 -56.33
CA PRO A 175 -12.49 66.64 -55.81
C PRO A 175 -13.59 67.39 -56.55
N ARG A 176 -14.38 68.20 -55.82
CA ARG A 176 -15.11 69.34 -56.39
C ARG A 176 -15.29 70.45 -55.34
N SER A 177 -14.66 71.60 -55.61
CA SER A 177 -15.04 72.93 -55.09
C SER A 177 -16.04 73.56 -56.09
N PRO A 178 -16.70 74.72 -55.83
CA PRO A 178 -16.62 75.63 -54.67
C PRO A 178 -17.99 76.19 -54.17
N ALA A 179 -17.90 77.14 -53.23
CA ALA A 179 -18.83 78.25 -52.94
C ALA A 179 -19.83 78.11 -51.78
N THR A 180 -19.53 78.92 -50.74
CA THR A 180 -20.40 79.93 -50.10
C THR A 180 -21.72 79.50 -49.46
N SER A 181 -21.86 79.92 -48.20
CA SER A 181 -23.05 80.60 -47.63
C SER A 181 -23.72 79.89 -46.45
N THR A 182 -23.65 80.60 -45.32
CA THR A 182 -24.76 80.82 -44.38
C THR A 182 -24.99 79.81 -43.24
N MET A 183 -24.78 80.35 -42.03
CA MET A 183 -25.46 80.09 -40.76
C MET A 183 -26.77 79.27 -40.87
N LYS A 184 -27.06 78.41 -39.88
CA LYS A 184 -28.15 78.60 -38.89
C LYS A 184 -28.30 77.37 -37.99
N THR A 185 -28.17 77.63 -36.69
CA THR A 185 -28.89 77.12 -35.51
C THR A 185 -29.82 75.89 -35.60
N VAL A 186 -29.75 75.08 -34.52
CA VAL A 186 -30.86 74.55 -33.69
C VAL A 186 -31.42 73.14 -33.96
N SER A 187 -31.58 72.44 -32.81
CA SER A 187 -32.61 71.46 -32.45
C SER A 187 -32.48 69.98 -32.84
N ALA A 188 -32.21 69.22 -31.78
CA ALA A 188 -33.18 68.36 -31.10
C ALA A 188 -33.50 66.95 -31.64
N LYS A 189 -33.80 66.14 -30.61
CA LYS A 189 -34.70 64.99 -30.55
C LYS A 189 -34.11 63.58 -30.78
N ARG A 190 -34.17 62.82 -29.67
CA ARG A 190 -34.93 61.56 -29.48
C ARG A 190 -34.44 60.35 -30.30
N THR A 191 -34.41 59.10 -29.85
CA THR A 191 -34.93 58.32 -28.72
C THR A 191 -34.05 57.05 -28.69
N ASN A 192 -33.54 56.61 -27.56
CA ASN A 192 -34.07 55.46 -26.80
C ASN A 192 -34.72 54.36 -27.68
N ASN A 193 -34.22 53.12 -27.62
CA ASN A 193 -34.98 52.03 -27.00
C ASN A 193 -34.16 50.73 -26.91
N SER A 194 -34.18 50.18 -25.69
CA SER A 194 -34.18 48.76 -25.26
C SER A 194 -33.08 47.81 -25.75
#